data_AF-A0A9Q9B2Q5-F1
#
_entry.id   AF-A0A9Q9B2Q5-F1
#
_cell.length_a   1.000
_cell.length_b   1.000
_cell.length_c   1.000
_cell.angle_alpha   90.00
_cell.angle_beta   90.00
_cell.angle_gamma   90.00
#
_symmetry.space_group_name_H-M   'P 1'
#
loop_
_entity.id
_entity.type
_entity.pdbx_description
1 polymer ?
#
loop_
_entity_poly.entity_id
_entity_poly.type
_entity_poly.pdbx_seq_one_letter_code
_entity_poly.pdbx_strand_id
1 'polypeptide(L)'
;MSTAFLQPPHSSTPQSTLAISAAAPSFLKSQSSWTLPYPLSLFSNSESQEKWASYENIFLSALRTGDFKMADQCLEALTTRFGLTNERVAALRGLWAEATATSQADLDAVMGHYEEILKADPTAFAIRKRRVALLKSMGKTGEAVAALTNLLDTNPTDAEGWSELGEMYVQQGLYDQAKFCLEEVLLLAPNGWNLHARMGEVTFMGAQQQQGGSGEQLKQLSEAVRRFCRSVELCDDYLRGYYGLKVSTTRLLEVLATSKKGQLTTSDPATGDLAPPSIENVKKLNELATSKLAEIVRRSTSGEKGWDGYSAAEIAAARELIDKDTQKIAR
;
A
#
# COMPACT_ATOMS: atom_id res chain seq x y z
N MET A 1 10.90 20.75 17.12
CA MET A 1 9.94 21.02 16.03
C MET A 1 10.42 20.56 14.66
N SER A 2 11.72 20.28 14.45
CA SER A 2 12.27 19.85 13.14
C SER A 2 11.87 18.43 12.71
N THR A 3 11.53 17.55 13.64
CA THR A 3 11.25 16.13 13.35
C THR A 3 9.94 15.88 12.59
N ALA A 4 8.95 16.77 12.75
CA ALA A 4 7.64 16.62 12.11
C ALA A 4 7.71 16.77 10.58
N PHE A 5 8.63 17.62 10.08
CA PHE A 5 8.80 17.87 8.65
C PHE A 5 9.65 16.81 7.94
N LEU A 6 10.31 15.92 8.68
CA LEU A 6 11.16 14.86 8.12
C LEU A 6 10.40 13.56 7.87
N GLN A 7 9.17 13.43 8.37
CA GLN A 7 8.36 12.24 8.11
C GLN A 7 7.85 12.24 6.66
N PRO A 8 8.13 11.16 5.90
CA PRO A 8 7.69 11.10 4.53
C PRO A 8 6.17 10.85 4.44
N PRO A 9 5.51 11.44 3.43
CA PRO A 9 4.05 11.50 3.35
C PRO A 9 3.38 10.15 3.08
N HIS A 10 4.08 9.12 2.62
CA HIS A 10 3.50 7.77 2.48
C HIS A 10 3.18 7.12 3.85
N SER A 11 3.74 7.64 4.95
CA SER A 11 3.43 7.22 6.32
C SER A 11 2.53 8.20 7.09
N SER A 12 2.10 9.30 6.46
CA SER A 12 1.38 10.38 7.14
C SER A 12 -0.14 10.17 7.09
N THR A 13 -0.78 10.25 8.26
CA THR A 13 -2.24 10.29 8.35
C THR A 13 -2.76 11.63 7.79
N PRO A 14 -4.04 11.73 7.39
CA PRO A 14 -4.62 13.00 6.98
C PRO A 14 -4.44 14.10 8.04
N GLN A 15 -4.53 13.73 9.33
CA GLN A 15 -4.31 14.65 10.45
C GLN A 15 -2.86 15.14 10.50
N SER A 16 -1.87 14.26 10.36
CA SER A 16 -0.46 14.69 10.38
C SER A 16 -0.10 15.50 9.14
N THR A 17 -0.66 15.15 7.98
CA THR A 17 -0.49 15.92 6.73
C THR A 17 -1.03 17.35 6.88
N LEU A 18 -2.22 17.51 7.48
CA LEU A 18 -2.78 18.82 7.77
C LEU A 18 -1.93 19.61 8.77
N ALA A 19 -1.42 18.95 9.81
CA ALA A 19 -0.56 19.59 10.81
C ALA A 19 0.76 20.10 10.20
N ILE A 20 1.38 19.32 9.31
CA ILE A 20 2.59 19.72 8.57
C ILE A 20 2.29 20.94 7.70
N SER A 21 1.22 20.91 6.91
CA SER A 21 0.81 22.02 6.05
C SER A 21 0.51 23.29 6.86
N ALA A 22 -0.15 23.18 8.01
CA ALA A 22 -0.43 24.32 8.89
C ALA A 22 0.84 24.94 9.52
N ALA A 23 1.86 24.13 9.82
CA ALA A 23 3.12 24.59 10.40
C ALA A 23 4.12 25.14 9.36
N ALA A 24 3.96 24.79 8.08
CA ALA A 24 4.87 25.14 7.01
C ALA A 24 5.13 26.66 6.80
N PRO A 25 4.16 27.59 6.92
CA PRO A 25 4.44 29.02 6.75
C PRO A 25 5.47 29.57 7.74
N SER A 26 5.47 29.04 8.97
CA SER A 26 6.44 29.43 10.01
C SER A 26 7.85 28.94 9.67
N PHE A 27 7.94 27.71 9.13
CA PHE A 27 9.19 27.15 8.65
C PHE A 27 9.73 27.96 7.47
N LEU A 28 8.94 28.21 6.42
CA LEU A 28 9.40 28.96 5.24
C LEU A 28 9.88 30.37 5.58
N LYS A 29 9.19 31.09 6.49
CA LYS A 29 9.63 32.39 7.01
C LYS A 29 10.95 32.32 7.78
N SER A 30 11.18 31.26 8.54
CA SER A 30 12.45 31.09 9.25
C SER A 30 13.64 30.93 8.28
N GLN A 31 13.38 30.34 7.11
CA GLN A 31 14.39 30.10 6.09
C GLN A 31 14.69 31.34 5.24
N SER A 32 13.80 32.35 5.24
CA SER A 32 13.91 33.57 4.43
C SER A 32 14.70 34.70 5.10
N SER A 33 15.65 34.39 5.99
CA SER A 33 16.37 35.41 6.78
C SER A 33 17.79 35.67 6.25
N TRP A 34 18.08 36.97 6.06
CA TRP A 34 19.36 37.63 5.73
C TRP A 34 20.52 36.73 5.29
N THR A 35 20.80 36.72 3.97
CA THR A 35 22.09 36.24 3.48
C THR A 35 23.17 37.24 3.87
N LEU A 36 24.01 36.90 4.85
CA LEU A 36 25.21 37.68 5.15
C LEU A 36 26.14 37.68 3.91
N PRO A 37 26.90 38.75 3.65
CA PRO A 37 27.88 38.76 2.57
C PRO A 37 28.98 37.72 2.83
N TYR A 38 29.60 37.21 1.75
CA TYR A 38 30.76 36.33 1.87
C TYR A 38 31.90 37.02 2.66
N PRO A 39 32.59 36.34 3.60
CA PRO A 39 32.49 34.92 3.95
C PRO A 39 31.50 34.61 5.09
N LEU A 40 30.81 35.61 5.64
CA LEU A 40 29.88 35.44 6.77
C LEU A 40 28.64 34.60 6.40
N SER A 41 28.31 34.53 5.10
CA SER A 41 27.30 33.60 4.56
C SER A 41 27.56 32.13 4.93
N LEU A 42 28.83 31.75 5.13
CA LEU A 42 29.22 30.38 5.50
C LEU A 42 28.72 30.00 6.91
N PHE A 43 28.46 30.98 7.77
CA PHE A 43 27.94 30.77 9.12
C PHE A 43 26.41 30.84 9.20
N SER A 44 25.73 31.37 8.16
CA SER A 44 24.27 31.54 8.14
C SER A 44 23.54 30.55 7.23
N ASN A 45 24.17 30.08 6.14
CA ASN A 45 23.60 29.04 5.29
C ASN A 45 23.99 27.66 5.82
N SER A 46 23.19 27.11 6.73
CA SER A 46 23.23 25.67 6.99
C SER A 46 22.48 24.96 5.85
N GLU A 47 23.19 24.81 4.73
CA GLU A 47 22.74 23.89 3.71
C GLU A 47 22.73 22.47 4.30
N SER A 48 21.55 21.92 4.54
CA SER A 48 21.38 20.59 5.12
C SER A 48 20.45 19.74 4.27
N GLN A 49 20.70 18.42 4.26
CA GLN A 49 19.80 17.46 3.63
C GLN A 49 18.39 17.50 4.27
N GLU A 50 18.34 17.70 5.59
CA GLU A 50 17.09 17.82 6.35
C GLU A 50 16.23 19.01 5.91
N LYS A 51 16.86 20.14 5.57
CA LYS A 51 16.16 21.30 5.04
C LYS A 51 15.43 20.92 3.77
N TRP A 52 16.12 20.36 2.78
CA TRP A 52 15.52 20.06 1.48
C TRP A 52 14.51 18.90 1.55
N ALA A 53 14.73 17.92 2.43
CA ALA A 53 13.72 16.91 2.75
C ALA A 53 12.44 17.55 3.34
N SER A 54 12.57 18.56 4.20
CA SER A 54 11.44 19.31 4.73
C SER A 54 10.69 20.08 3.64
N TYR A 55 11.40 20.72 2.69
CA TYR A 55 10.77 21.38 1.54
C TYR A 55 9.94 20.40 0.70
N GLU A 56 10.46 19.21 0.44
CA GLU A 56 9.73 18.19 -0.31
C GLU A 56 8.53 17.62 0.46
N ASN A 57 8.68 17.33 1.74
CA ASN A 57 7.57 16.84 2.56
C ASN A 57 6.47 17.90 2.73
N ILE A 58 6.84 19.18 2.85
CA ILE A 58 5.90 20.31 2.83
C ILE A 58 5.21 20.41 1.47
N PHE A 59 5.96 20.34 0.36
CA PHE A 59 5.41 20.33 -1.00
C PHE A 59 4.34 19.24 -1.16
N LEU A 60 4.67 18.00 -0.80
CA LEU A 60 3.75 16.87 -0.91
C LEU A 60 2.54 17.01 0.03
N SER A 61 2.74 17.55 1.23
CA SER A 61 1.64 17.82 2.17
C SER A 61 0.72 18.94 1.66
N ALA A 62 1.29 20.00 1.09
CA ALA A 62 0.56 21.13 0.52
C ALA A 62 -0.29 20.72 -0.68
N LEU A 63 0.23 19.85 -1.55
CA LEU A 63 -0.56 19.27 -2.64
C LEU A 63 -1.77 18.48 -2.12
N ARG A 64 -1.60 17.71 -1.05
CA ARG A 64 -2.69 16.92 -0.44
C ARG A 64 -3.73 17.79 0.26
N THR A 65 -3.33 18.93 0.83
CA THR A 65 -4.26 19.87 1.48
C THR A 65 -4.86 20.89 0.51
N GLY A 66 -4.41 20.93 -0.75
CA GLY A 66 -4.88 21.85 -1.78
C GLY A 66 -4.26 23.26 -1.70
N ASP A 67 -3.19 23.44 -0.91
CA ASP A 67 -2.44 24.70 -0.87
C ASP A 67 -1.41 24.75 -2.01
N PHE A 68 -1.90 24.93 -3.24
CA PHE A 68 -1.07 24.95 -4.44
C PHE A 68 -0.05 26.09 -4.46
N LYS A 69 -0.34 27.20 -3.76
CA LYS A 69 0.57 28.34 -3.64
C LYS A 69 1.78 27.97 -2.80
N MET A 70 1.58 27.28 -1.68
CA MET A 70 2.67 26.79 -0.86
C MET A 70 3.48 25.70 -1.57
N ALA A 71 2.80 24.79 -2.26
CA ALA A 71 3.47 23.78 -3.08
C ALA A 71 4.39 24.45 -4.13
N ASP A 72 3.87 25.45 -4.85
CA ASP A 72 4.64 26.18 -5.86
C ASP A 72 5.89 26.87 -5.26
N GLN A 73 5.75 27.54 -4.10
CA GLN A 73 6.90 28.14 -3.40
C GLN A 73 7.99 27.13 -3.03
N CYS A 74 7.59 25.96 -2.54
CA CYS A 74 8.55 24.90 -2.22
C CYS A 74 9.21 24.33 -3.47
N LEU A 75 8.45 24.17 -4.55
CA LEU A 75 8.94 23.67 -5.83
C LEU A 75 9.90 24.66 -6.50
N GLU A 76 9.63 25.96 -6.45
CA GLU A 76 10.53 27.02 -6.93
C GLU A 76 11.85 27.00 -6.16
N ALA A 77 11.80 26.86 -4.84
CA ALA A 77 13.01 26.77 -4.01
C ALA A 77 13.86 25.54 -4.37
N LEU A 78 13.22 24.38 -4.54
CA LEU A 78 13.89 23.15 -4.98
C LEU A 78 14.46 23.29 -6.39
N THR A 79 13.70 23.89 -7.31
CA THR A 79 14.13 24.12 -8.70
C THR A 79 15.32 25.08 -8.77
N THR A 80 15.27 26.17 -8.00
CA THR A 80 16.36 27.17 -7.93
C THR A 80 17.64 26.53 -7.40
N ARG A 81 17.52 25.63 -6.41
CA ARG A 81 18.69 24.98 -5.82
C ARG A 81 19.27 23.88 -6.70
N PHE A 82 18.44 22.97 -7.21
CA PHE A 82 18.89 21.72 -7.84
C PHE A 82 18.83 21.74 -9.37
N GLY A 83 18.22 22.76 -9.96
CA GLY A 83 18.08 22.93 -11.40
C GLY A 83 16.91 22.13 -12.01
N LEU A 84 16.54 22.53 -13.22
CA LEU A 84 15.44 21.91 -13.99
C LEU A 84 15.79 20.53 -14.55
N THR A 85 17.07 20.24 -14.74
CA THR A 85 17.55 18.97 -15.30
C THR A 85 17.62 17.84 -14.26
N ASN A 86 17.39 18.15 -12.98
CA ASN A 86 17.41 17.15 -11.93
C ASN A 86 16.14 16.28 -12.02
N GLU A 87 16.32 14.95 -12.13
CA GLU A 87 15.22 13.99 -12.30
C GLU A 87 14.16 14.10 -11.20
N ARG A 88 14.58 14.25 -9.95
CA ARG A 88 13.67 14.38 -8.79
C ARG A 88 12.86 15.68 -8.89
N VAL A 89 13.50 16.80 -9.24
CA VAL A 89 12.80 18.08 -9.47
C VAL A 89 11.82 17.96 -10.64
N ALA A 90 12.23 17.34 -11.75
CA ALA A 90 11.36 17.12 -12.90
C ALA A 90 10.10 16.29 -12.52
N ALA A 91 10.27 15.25 -11.71
CA ALA A 91 9.15 14.45 -11.20
C ALA A 91 8.22 15.27 -10.29
N LEU A 92 8.76 16.13 -9.40
CA LEU A 92 7.96 17.02 -8.55
C LEU A 92 7.20 18.07 -9.38
N ARG A 93 7.82 18.64 -10.42
CA ARG A 93 7.17 19.58 -11.34
C ARG A 93 6.01 18.91 -12.08
N GLY A 94 6.24 17.71 -12.59
CA GLY A 94 5.18 16.93 -13.22
C GLY A 94 4.04 16.63 -12.24
N LEU A 95 4.35 16.18 -11.02
CA LEU A 95 3.32 15.95 -9.98
C LEU A 95 2.52 17.22 -9.64
N TRP A 96 3.18 18.40 -9.58
CA TRP A 96 2.47 19.67 -9.40
C TRP A 96 1.56 20.00 -10.59
N ALA A 97 2.02 19.76 -11.82
CA ALA A 97 1.24 19.96 -13.03
C ALA A 97 0.04 19.01 -13.09
N GLU A 98 0.20 17.74 -12.70
CA GLU A 98 -0.91 16.80 -12.56
C GLU A 98 -1.94 17.26 -11.52
N ALA A 99 -1.49 17.78 -10.38
CA ALA A 99 -2.36 18.22 -9.30
C ALA A 99 -3.12 19.52 -9.62
N THR A 100 -2.58 20.35 -10.51
CA THR A 100 -3.17 21.63 -10.93
C THR A 100 -3.92 21.55 -12.25
N ALA A 101 -3.85 20.40 -12.94
CA ALA A 101 -4.59 20.15 -14.17
C ALA A 101 -6.11 20.25 -13.94
N THR A 102 -6.78 21.02 -14.79
CA THR A 102 -8.24 21.25 -14.70
C THR A 102 -9.02 20.49 -15.77
N SER A 103 -8.33 20.07 -16.82
CA SER A 103 -8.91 19.43 -17.99
C SER A 103 -8.11 18.22 -18.43
N GLN A 104 -8.74 17.38 -19.24
CA GLN A 104 -8.06 16.25 -19.89
C GLN A 104 -6.89 16.70 -20.77
N ALA A 105 -7.03 17.86 -21.44
CA ALA A 105 -5.98 18.43 -22.28
C ALA A 105 -4.74 18.82 -21.46
N ASP A 106 -4.91 19.29 -20.22
CA ASP A 106 -3.80 19.60 -19.32
C ASP A 106 -3.05 18.31 -18.94
N LEU A 107 -3.77 17.23 -18.64
CA LEU A 107 -3.18 15.92 -18.34
C LEU A 107 -2.45 15.32 -19.55
N ASP A 108 -3.00 15.49 -20.76
CA ASP A 108 -2.33 15.07 -22.00
C ASP A 108 -1.06 15.89 -22.25
N ALA A 109 -1.04 17.18 -21.90
CA ALA A 109 0.16 18.01 -21.96
C ALA A 109 1.23 17.54 -20.97
N VAL A 110 0.84 17.16 -19.75
CA VAL A 110 1.76 16.54 -18.77
C VAL A 110 2.32 15.22 -19.29
N MET A 111 1.48 14.38 -19.91
CA MET A 111 1.93 13.14 -20.55
C MET A 111 2.98 13.42 -21.64
N GLY A 112 2.73 14.41 -22.50
CA GLY A 112 3.68 14.83 -23.54
C GLY A 112 5.02 15.27 -22.94
N HIS A 113 5.00 16.00 -21.83
CA HIS A 113 6.22 16.41 -21.14
C HIS A 113 7.01 15.21 -20.58
N TYR A 114 6.32 14.22 -20.01
CA TYR A 114 6.98 12.98 -19.58
C TYR A 114 7.58 12.20 -20.76
N GLU A 115 6.90 12.13 -21.89
CA GLU A 115 7.43 11.48 -23.08
C GLU A 115 8.65 12.20 -23.65
N GLU A 116 8.69 13.53 -23.61
CA GLU A 116 9.88 14.31 -24.00
C GLU A 116 11.08 14.01 -23.10
N ILE A 117 10.87 13.98 -21.78
CA ILE A 117 11.93 13.63 -20.84
C ILE A 117 12.41 12.19 -21.08
N LEU A 118 11.49 11.24 -21.27
CA LEU A 118 11.83 9.83 -21.51
C LEU A 118 12.44 9.57 -22.90
N LYS A 119 12.21 10.44 -23.89
CA LYS A 119 12.93 10.40 -25.17
C LYS A 119 14.39 10.81 -25.00
N ALA A 120 14.66 11.79 -24.13
CA ALA A 120 16.02 12.23 -23.83
C ALA A 120 16.75 11.26 -22.88
N ASP A 121 16.05 10.75 -21.87
CA ASP A 121 16.55 9.77 -20.91
C ASP A 121 15.50 8.66 -20.66
N PRO A 122 15.59 7.53 -21.40
CA PRO A 122 14.70 6.39 -21.21
C PRO A 122 14.80 5.71 -19.85
N THR A 123 15.85 6.01 -19.08
CA THR A 123 16.16 5.36 -17.79
C THR A 123 15.70 6.17 -16.58
N ALA A 124 15.12 7.36 -16.79
CA ALA A 124 14.59 8.24 -15.75
C ALA A 124 13.43 7.58 -14.96
N PHE A 125 13.81 6.83 -13.92
CA PHE A 125 12.94 5.98 -13.12
C PHE A 125 11.79 6.75 -12.46
N ALA A 126 12.07 7.91 -11.86
CA ALA A 126 11.06 8.74 -11.21
C ALA A 126 9.99 9.22 -12.21
N ILE A 127 10.40 9.54 -13.44
CA ILE A 127 9.50 9.97 -14.51
C ILE A 127 8.68 8.78 -15.03
N ARG A 128 9.27 7.59 -15.17
CA ARG A 128 8.52 6.37 -15.52
C ARG A 128 7.44 6.06 -14.48
N LYS A 129 7.74 6.19 -13.18
CA LYS A 129 6.75 6.04 -12.11
C LYS A 129 5.65 7.10 -12.18
N ARG A 130 6.00 8.37 -12.41
CA ARG A 130 5.00 9.42 -12.60
C ARG A 130 4.08 9.15 -13.79
N ARG A 131 4.64 8.70 -14.92
CA ARG A 131 3.88 8.32 -16.11
C ARG A 131 2.88 7.20 -15.81
N VAL A 132 3.29 6.16 -15.08
CA VAL A 132 2.37 5.10 -14.61
C VAL A 132 1.25 5.67 -13.74
N ALA A 133 1.58 6.53 -12.77
CA ALA A 133 0.60 7.17 -11.90
C ALA A 133 -0.42 8.02 -12.67
N LEU A 134 0.04 8.76 -13.68
CA LEU A 134 -0.81 9.57 -14.56
C LEU A 134 -1.71 8.70 -15.45
N LEU A 135 -1.19 7.62 -16.04
CA LEU A 135 -2.01 6.67 -16.79
C LEU A 135 -3.12 6.07 -15.92
N LYS A 136 -2.83 5.75 -14.66
CA LYS A 136 -3.83 5.27 -13.69
C LYS A 136 -4.88 6.33 -13.39
N SER A 137 -4.49 7.58 -13.14
CA SER A 137 -5.44 8.66 -12.83
C SER A 137 -6.36 8.99 -14.01
N MET A 138 -5.88 8.80 -15.24
CA MET A 138 -6.68 8.93 -16.47
C MET A 138 -7.57 7.71 -16.76
N GLY A 139 -7.55 6.67 -15.91
CA GLY A 139 -8.30 5.43 -16.13
C GLY A 139 -7.76 4.53 -17.26
N LYS A 140 -6.56 4.82 -17.78
CA LYS A 140 -5.89 4.04 -18.82
C LYS A 140 -5.19 2.82 -18.22
N THR A 141 -5.94 1.95 -17.54
CA THR A 141 -5.40 0.84 -16.74
C THR A 141 -4.55 -0.14 -17.54
N GLY A 142 -4.94 -0.46 -18.79
CA GLY A 142 -4.17 -1.36 -19.65
C GLY A 142 -2.79 -0.80 -20.02
N GLU A 143 -2.72 0.50 -20.36
CA GLU A 143 -1.46 1.18 -20.64
C GLU A 143 -0.59 1.29 -19.39
N ALA A 144 -1.21 1.56 -18.23
CA ALA A 144 -0.51 1.62 -16.95
C ALA A 144 0.13 0.27 -16.59
N VAL A 145 -0.59 -0.84 -16.77
CA VAL A 145 -0.07 -2.20 -16.56
C VAL A 145 1.12 -2.45 -17.48
N ALA A 146 1.00 -2.19 -18.78
CA ALA A 146 2.10 -2.39 -19.73
C ALA A 146 3.34 -1.55 -19.38
N ALA A 147 3.13 -0.28 -19.03
CA ALA A 147 4.21 0.62 -18.63
C ALA A 147 4.89 0.18 -17.33
N LEU A 148 4.12 -0.31 -16.35
CA LEU A 148 4.64 -0.78 -15.07
C LEU A 148 5.33 -2.14 -15.18
N THR A 149 4.82 -3.07 -15.98
CA THR A 149 5.52 -4.33 -16.29
C THR A 149 6.89 -4.04 -16.91
N ASN A 150 6.94 -3.17 -17.93
CA ASN A 150 8.20 -2.76 -18.54
C ASN A 150 9.14 -2.01 -17.57
N LEU A 151 8.60 -1.34 -16.56
CA LEU A 151 9.39 -0.72 -15.49
C LEU A 151 10.02 -1.77 -14.59
N LEU A 152 9.26 -2.79 -14.20
CA LEU A 152 9.70 -3.85 -13.31
C LEU A 152 10.65 -4.84 -13.99
N ASP A 153 10.57 -5.00 -15.31
CA ASP A 153 11.55 -5.76 -16.10
C ASP A 153 12.96 -5.17 -15.97
N THR A 154 13.08 -3.84 -15.87
CA THR A 154 14.37 -3.15 -15.70
C THR A 154 14.72 -2.88 -14.25
N ASN A 155 13.71 -2.81 -13.37
CA ASN A 155 13.85 -2.45 -11.96
C ASN A 155 13.09 -3.46 -11.07
N PRO A 156 13.54 -4.73 -11.01
CA PRO A 156 12.81 -5.79 -10.31
C PRO A 156 12.78 -5.62 -8.79
N THR A 157 13.59 -4.71 -8.23
CA THR A 157 13.66 -4.43 -6.79
C THR A 157 12.69 -3.34 -6.33
N ASP A 158 11.82 -2.82 -7.19
CA ASP A 158 10.80 -1.84 -6.79
C ASP A 158 9.57 -2.53 -6.17
N ALA A 159 9.62 -2.74 -4.85
CA ALA A 159 8.52 -3.34 -4.09
C ALA A 159 7.20 -2.54 -4.20
N GLU A 160 7.27 -1.21 -4.33
CA GLU A 160 6.09 -0.37 -4.51
C GLU A 160 5.48 -0.62 -5.89
N GLY A 161 6.31 -0.67 -6.93
CA GLY A 161 5.88 -1.00 -8.29
C GLY A 161 5.22 -2.39 -8.38
N TRP A 162 5.80 -3.42 -7.77
CA TRP A 162 5.17 -4.75 -7.71
C TRP A 162 3.83 -4.72 -6.97
N SER A 163 3.76 -4.00 -5.84
CA SER A 163 2.51 -3.85 -5.07
C SER A 163 1.42 -3.15 -5.89
N GLU A 164 1.78 -2.09 -6.62
CA GLU A 164 0.85 -1.37 -7.49
C GLU A 164 0.36 -2.22 -8.67
N LEU A 165 1.27 -3.00 -9.28
CA LEU A 165 0.91 -3.91 -10.37
C LEU A 165 -0.05 -5.00 -9.87
N GLY A 166 0.24 -5.57 -8.70
CA GLY A 166 -0.64 -6.53 -8.03
C GLY A 166 -2.03 -5.96 -7.78
N GLU A 167 -2.14 -4.72 -7.30
CA GLU A 167 -3.42 -4.05 -7.08
C GLU A 167 -4.20 -3.86 -8.40
N MET A 168 -3.53 -3.45 -9.46
CA MET A 168 -4.16 -3.31 -10.79
C MET A 168 -4.67 -4.64 -11.33
N TYR A 169 -3.98 -5.75 -11.06
CA TYR A 169 -4.46 -7.09 -11.41
C TYR A 169 -5.65 -7.53 -10.56
N VAL A 170 -5.66 -7.23 -9.26
CA VAL A 170 -6.83 -7.48 -8.39
C VAL A 170 -8.07 -6.77 -8.91
N GLN A 171 -7.95 -5.50 -9.32
CA GLN A 171 -9.05 -4.70 -9.87
C GLN A 171 -9.61 -5.29 -11.18
N GLN A 172 -8.79 -6.02 -11.94
CA GLN A 172 -9.19 -6.72 -13.16
C GLN A 172 -9.67 -8.15 -12.90
N GLY A 173 -9.64 -8.63 -11.66
CA GLY A 173 -9.97 -10.02 -11.30
C GLY A 173 -8.90 -11.04 -11.71
N LEU A 174 -7.69 -10.58 -12.06
CA LEU A 174 -6.55 -11.38 -12.48
C LEU A 174 -5.73 -11.83 -11.26
N TYR A 175 -6.32 -12.70 -10.44
CA TYR A 175 -5.78 -13.01 -9.11
C TYR A 175 -4.45 -13.79 -9.13
N ASP A 176 -4.20 -14.63 -10.14
CA ASP A 176 -2.94 -15.36 -10.25
C ASP A 176 -1.77 -14.42 -10.53
N GLN A 177 -1.95 -13.46 -11.45
CA GLN A 177 -0.97 -12.41 -11.71
C GLN A 177 -0.76 -11.50 -10.50
N ALA A 178 -1.83 -11.15 -9.79
CA ALA A 178 -1.74 -10.38 -8.56
C ALA A 178 -0.95 -11.13 -7.47
N LYS A 179 -1.17 -12.45 -7.35
CA LYS A 179 -0.45 -13.32 -6.42
C LYS A 179 1.04 -13.32 -6.75
N PHE A 180 1.41 -13.50 -8.01
CA PHE A 180 2.80 -13.43 -8.46
C PHE A 180 3.46 -12.10 -8.07
N CYS A 181 2.78 -10.98 -8.31
CA CYS A 181 3.31 -9.67 -7.92
C CYS A 181 3.58 -9.59 -6.40
N LEU A 182 2.68 -10.11 -5.57
CA LEU A 182 2.88 -10.13 -4.11
C LEU A 182 4.01 -11.07 -3.68
N GLU A 183 4.26 -12.16 -4.41
CA GLU A 183 5.41 -13.04 -4.19
C GLU A 183 6.72 -12.27 -4.41
N GLU A 184 6.82 -11.50 -5.49
CA GLU A 184 7.98 -10.64 -5.76
C GLU A 184 8.18 -9.59 -4.64
N VAL A 185 7.10 -8.97 -4.14
CA VAL A 185 7.21 -8.06 -2.98
C VAL A 185 7.72 -8.80 -1.74
N LEU A 186 7.25 -10.03 -1.48
CA LEU A 186 7.67 -10.83 -0.34
C LEU A 186 9.11 -11.32 -0.45
N LEU A 187 9.68 -11.46 -1.64
CA LEU A 187 11.13 -11.70 -1.80
C LEU A 187 11.95 -10.52 -1.26
N LEU A 188 11.45 -9.30 -1.44
CA LEU A 188 12.10 -8.07 -0.96
C LEU A 188 11.79 -7.80 0.53
N ALA A 189 10.60 -8.20 1.01
CA ALA A 189 10.12 -7.96 2.36
C ALA A 189 9.50 -9.23 3.00
N PRO A 190 10.31 -10.25 3.33
CA PRO A 190 9.81 -11.58 3.75
C PRO A 190 9.00 -11.56 5.06
N ASN A 191 9.25 -10.57 5.92
CA ASN A 191 8.60 -10.40 7.22
C ASN A 191 7.43 -9.39 7.18
N GLY A 192 6.98 -8.95 6.00
CA GLY A 192 5.83 -8.06 5.86
C GLY A 192 4.53 -8.78 6.23
N TRP A 193 4.11 -8.71 7.50
CA TRP A 193 2.88 -9.36 7.98
C TRP A 193 1.64 -8.91 7.21
N ASN A 194 1.56 -7.62 6.86
CA ASN A 194 0.51 -7.03 6.04
C ASN A 194 0.52 -7.58 4.61
N LEU A 195 1.69 -7.87 4.03
CA LEU A 195 1.83 -8.48 2.71
C LEU A 195 1.38 -9.95 2.70
N HIS A 196 1.69 -10.71 3.76
CA HIS A 196 1.16 -12.08 3.91
C HIS A 196 -0.37 -12.08 4.01
N ALA A 197 -0.97 -11.14 4.75
CA ALA A 197 -2.44 -11.02 4.77
C ALA A 197 -2.98 -10.60 3.40
N ARG A 198 -2.35 -9.65 2.72
CA ARG A 198 -2.78 -9.23 1.38
C ARG A 198 -2.71 -10.39 0.37
N MET A 199 -1.68 -11.21 0.44
CA MET A 199 -1.57 -12.43 -0.37
C MET A 199 -2.66 -13.44 -0.01
N GLY A 200 -2.98 -13.60 1.27
CA GLY A 200 -4.13 -14.39 1.74
C GLY A 200 -5.45 -13.89 1.17
N GLU A 201 -5.68 -12.57 1.12
CA GLU A 201 -6.87 -11.96 0.51
C GLU A 201 -6.96 -12.25 -0.99
N VAL A 202 -5.88 -12.02 -1.73
CA VAL A 202 -5.84 -12.26 -3.19
C VAL A 202 -6.09 -13.73 -3.50
N THR A 203 -5.44 -14.64 -2.76
CA THR A 203 -5.64 -16.08 -2.93
C THR A 203 -7.06 -16.50 -2.56
N PHE A 204 -7.64 -15.91 -1.51
CA PHE A 204 -9.03 -16.15 -1.12
C PHE A 204 -10.03 -15.68 -2.19
N MET A 205 -9.80 -14.51 -2.79
CA MET A 205 -10.64 -13.99 -3.89
C MET A 205 -10.54 -14.89 -5.14
N GLY A 206 -9.33 -15.37 -5.48
CA GLY A 206 -9.13 -16.38 -6.52
C GLY A 206 -9.94 -17.65 -6.27
N ALA A 207 -9.89 -18.16 -5.03
CA ALA A 207 -10.62 -19.36 -4.65
C ALA A 207 -12.14 -19.20 -4.74
N GLN A 208 -12.67 -17.97 -4.58
CA GLN A 208 -14.10 -17.70 -4.72
C GLN A 208 -14.59 -17.70 -6.18
N GLN A 209 -13.73 -17.37 -7.14
CA GLN A 209 -14.09 -17.45 -8.56
C GLN A 209 -14.17 -18.89 -9.07
N GLN A 210 -13.46 -19.82 -8.43
CA GLN A 210 -13.46 -21.23 -8.79
C GLN A 210 -14.81 -21.90 -8.48
N GLN A 211 -15.17 -22.89 -9.30
CA GLN A 211 -16.39 -23.67 -9.08
C GLN A 211 -16.38 -24.38 -7.71
N GLY A 212 -17.55 -24.36 -7.05
CA GLY A 212 -17.76 -24.90 -5.72
C GLY A 212 -17.37 -26.38 -5.61
N GLY A 213 -16.47 -26.70 -4.69
CA GLY A 213 -16.06 -28.08 -4.39
C GLY A 213 -14.97 -28.64 -5.31
N SER A 214 -14.35 -27.83 -6.17
CA SER A 214 -13.16 -28.23 -6.93
C SER A 214 -11.96 -28.44 -6.00
N GLY A 215 -11.08 -29.39 -6.36
CA GLY A 215 -9.82 -29.61 -5.63
C GLY A 215 -8.94 -28.36 -5.62
N GLU A 216 -8.98 -27.57 -6.70
CA GLU A 216 -8.26 -26.30 -6.81
C GLU A 216 -8.79 -25.23 -5.84
N GLN A 217 -10.12 -25.10 -5.70
CA GLN A 217 -10.70 -24.22 -4.69
C GLN A 217 -10.25 -24.60 -3.27
N LEU A 218 -10.21 -25.90 -2.96
CA LEU A 218 -9.74 -26.37 -1.66
C LEU A 218 -8.25 -26.03 -1.43
N LYS A 219 -7.43 -26.20 -2.47
CA LYS A 219 -6.00 -25.87 -2.45
C LYS A 219 -5.78 -24.37 -2.18
N GLN A 220 -6.45 -23.51 -2.94
CA GLN A 220 -6.33 -22.05 -2.79
C GLN A 220 -6.86 -21.56 -1.44
N LEU A 221 -8.00 -22.09 -0.96
CA LEU A 221 -8.49 -21.77 0.40
C LEU A 221 -7.51 -22.22 1.48
N SER A 222 -6.90 -23.39 1.34
CA SER A 222 -5.88 -23.89 2.27
C SER A 222 -4.63 -22.99 2.27
N GLU A 223 -4.20 -22.52 1.09
CA GLU A 223 -3.11 -21.57 0.99
C GLU A 223 -3.47 -20.22 1.62
N ALA A 224 -4.66 -19.67 1.36
CA ALA A 224 -5.12 -18.42 1.96
C ALA A 224 -5.07 -18.49 3.50
N VAL A 225 -5.57 -19.59 4.09
CA VAL A 225 -5.49 -19.82 5.55
C VAL A 225 -4.03 -19.81 6.03
N ARG A 226 -3.11 -20.50 5.34
CA ARG A 226 -1.68 -20.51 5.72
C ARG A 226 -1.06 -19.11 5.64
N ARG A 227 -1.40 -18.32 4.62
CA ARG A 227 -0.91 -16.94 4.48
C ARG A 227 -1.43 -16.03 5.59
N PHE A 228 -2.70 -16.17 5.98
CA PHE A 228 -3.23 -15.46 7.15
C PHE A 228 -2.60 -15.95 8.46
N CYS A 229 -2.36 -17.25 8.63
CA CYS A 229 -1.61 -17.77 9.78
C CYS A 229 -0.21 -17.16 9.86
N ARG A 230 0.52 -17.07 8.73
CA ARG A 230 1.85 -16.45 8.70
C ARG A 230 1.79 -14.95 9.04
N SER A 231 0.74 -14.26 8.60
CA SER A 231 0.53 -12.85 8.94
C SER A 231 0.38 -12.65 10.46
N VAL A 232 -0.49 -13.43 11.12
CA VAL A 232 -0.72 -13.30 12.57
C VAL A 232 0.42 -13.87 13.42
N GLU A 233 1.20 -14.82 12.88
CA GLU A 233 2.44 -15.31 13.50
C GLU A 233 3.50 -14.19 13.56
N LEU A 234 3.61 -13.39 12.50
CA LEU A 234 4.54 -12.26 12.44
C LEU A 234 4.04 -11.04 13.24
N CYS A 235 2.73 -10.87 13.37
CA CYS A 235 2.11 -9.77 14.13
C CYS A 235 0.83 -10.23 14.84
N ASP A 236 0.92 -10.48 16.15
CA ASP A 236 -0.19 -10.98 16.99
C ASP A 236 -1.29 -9.93 17.25
N ASP A 237 -1.04 -8.67 16.93
CA ASP A 237 -2.02 -7.58 17.02
C ASP A 237 -2.34 -7.05 15.62
N TYR A 238 -2.64 -7.95 14.68
CA TYR A 238 -3.04 -7.55 13.32
C TYR A 238 -4.48 -7.93 13.01
N LEU A 239 -5.40 -6.97 13.22
CA LEU A 239 -6.84 -7.14 13.00
C LEU A 239 -7.17 -7.73 11.63
N ARG A 240 -6.57 -7.19 10.56
CA ARG A 240 -6.86 -7.65 9.19
C ARG A 240 -6.43 -9.10 8.97
N GLY A 241 -5.31 -9.52 9.57
CA GLY A 241 -4.84 -10.91 9.53
C GLY A 241 -5.83 -11.87 10.19
N TYR A 242 -6.31 -11.56 11.40
CA TYR A 242 -7.31 -12.38 12.08
C TYR A 242 -8.69 -12.34 11.41
N TYR A 243 -9.08 -11.21 10.84
CA TYR A 243 -10.32 -11.06 10.08
C TYR A 243 -10.31 -12.01 8.87
N GLY A 244 -9.24 -11.96 8.08
CA GLY A 244 -9.04 -12.85 6.94
C GLY A 244 -8.95 -14.32 7.35
N LEU A 245 -8.27 -14.63 8.46
CA LEU A 245 -8.19 -15.99 9.00
C LEU A 245 -9.58 -16.53 9.36
N LYS A 246 -10.41 -15.73 10.03
CA LYS A 246 -11.77 -16.12 10.39
C LYS A 246 -12.62 -16.39 9.14
N VAL A 247 -12.64 -15.46 8.20
CA VAL A 247 -13.44 -15.60 6.97
C VAL A 247 -12.99 -16.81 6.13
N SER A 248 -11.68 -16.98 5.94
CA SER A 248 -11.11 -18.08 5.15
C SER A 248 -11.34 -19.45 5.79
N THR A 249 -11.18 -19.57 7.12
CA THR A 249 -11.45 -20.82 7.84
C THR A 249 -12.93 -21.19 7.84
N THR A 250 -13.84 -20.23 8.03
CA THR A 250 -15.29 -20.47 7.91
C THR A 250 -15.63 -21.02 6.53
N ARG A 251 -15.12 -20.38 5.47
CA ARG A 251 -15.36 -20.84 4.10
C ARG A 251 -14.75 -22.21 3.82
N LEU A 252 -13.54 -22.47 4.31
CA LEU A 252 -12.87 -23.76 4.16
C LEU A 252 -13.67 -24.89 4.84
N LEU A 253 -14.27 -24.65 6.00
CA LEU A 253 -15.14 -25.63 6.68
C LEU A 253 -16.39 -25.95 5.86
N GLU A 254 -17.02 -24.95 5.23
CA GLU A 254 -18.18 -25.17 4.34
C GLU A 254 -17.82 -26.04 3.13
N VAL A 255 -16.68 -25.79 2.50
CA VAL A 255 -16.20 -26.58 1.35
C VAL A 255 -15.80 -28.00 1.77
N LEU A 256 -15.13 -28.15 2.93
CA LEU A 256 -14.78 -29.47 3.48
C LEU A 256 -16.01 -30.29 3.88
N ALA A 257 -17.09 -29.65 4.33
CA ALA A 257 -18.34 -30.33 4.66
C ALA A 257 -19.10 -30.84 3.43
N THR A 258 -18.96 -30.16 2.29
CA THR A 258 -19.65 -30.50 1.03
C THR A 258 -18.84 -31.43 0.14
N SER A 259 -17.51 -31.42 0.24
CA SER A 259 -16.63 -32.32 -0.50
C SER A 259 -16.73 -33.76 0.03
N LYS A 260 -17.22 -34.69 -0.80
CA LYS A 260 -17.28 -36.12 -0.44
C LYS A 260 -15.86 -36.62 -0.09
N LYS A 261 -15.76 -37.48 0.94
CA LYS A 261 -14.54 -38.09 1.54
C LYS A 261 -13.51 -38.75 0.58
N GLY A 262 -13.65 -38.66 -0.75
CA GLY A 262 -12.89 -39.43 -1.73
C GLY A 262 -11.82 -38.70 -2.55
N GLN A 263 -11.52 -37.42 -2.31
CA GLN A 263 -10.61 -36.64 -3.17
C GLN A 263 -9.54 -35.83 -2.41
N LEU A 264 -9.12 -36.27 -1.23
CA LEU A 264 -8.11 -35.59 -0.40
C LEU A 264 -6.67 -36.11 -0.61
N THR A 265 -6.33 -36.65 -1.77
CA THR A 265 -4.97 -37.12 -2.06
C THR A 265 -4.37 -36.40 -3.26
N THR A 266 -3.64 -35.32 -2.99
CA THR A 266 -2.56 -34.86 -3.87
C THR A 266 -1.35 -34.62 -2.97
N SER A 267 -0.50 -35.64 -2.89
CA SER A 267 0.76 -35.63 -2.16
C SER A 267 1.90 -35.70 -3.17
N ASP A 268 2.16 -34.61 -3.86
CA ASP A 268 3.45 -34.44 -4.52
C ASP A 268 4.25 -33.35 -3.79
N PRO A 269 5.18 -33.73 -2.89
CA PRO A 269 6.02 -32.78 -2.17
C PRO A 269 6.97 -32.02 -3.10
N ALA A 270 7.21 -32.50 -4.33
CA ALA A 270 8.09 -31.85 -5.30
C ALA A 270 7.47 -30.59 -5.92
N THR A 271 6.13 -30.48 -5.95
CA THR A 271 5.40 -29.30 -6.44
C THR A 271 5.02 -28.30 -5.35
N GLY A 272 5.33 -28.59 -4.07
CA GLY A 272 4.98 -27.74 -2.93
C GLY A 272 3.52 -27.86 -2.45
N ASP A 273 2.77 -28.86 -2.93
CA ASP A 273 1.37 -29.04 -2.60
C ASP A 273 1.20 -29.66 -1.20
N LEU A 274 1.09 -28.79 -0.20
CA LEU A 274 0.76 -29.18 1.16
C LEU A 274 -0.69 -29.67 1.24
N ALA A 275 -0.87 -30.83 1.88
CA ALA A 275 -2.18 -31.39 2.17
C ALA A 275 -3.10 -30.38 2.87
N PRO A 276 -4.41 -30.38 2.57
CA PRO A 276 -5.34 -29.48 3.24
C PRO A 276 -5.33 -29.72 4.76
N PRO A 277 -5.47 -28.65 5.57
CA PRO A 277 -5.47 -28.78 7.02
C PRO A 277 -6.64 -29.64 7.51
N SER A 278 -6.44 -30.38 8.60
CA SER A 278 -7.50 -31.20 9.19
C SER A 278 -8.68 -30.34 9.66
N ILE A 279 -9.89 -30.88 9.58
CA ILE A 279 -11.13 -30.17 9.99
C ILE A 279 -11.02 -29.67 11.44
N GLU A 280 -10.42 -30.46 12.34
CA GLU A 280 -10.21 -30.08 13.73
C GLU A 280 -9.27 -28.87 13.86
N ASN A 281 -8.17 -28.85 13.12
CA ASN A 281 -7.23 -27.72 13.13
C ASN A 281 -7.88 -26.45 12.57
N VAL A 282 -8.66 -26.57 11.50
CA VAL A 282 -9.39 -25.43 10.92
C VAL A 282 -10.40 -24.86 11.92
N LYS A 283 -11.12 -25.71 12.68
CA LYS A 283 -12.02 -25.26 13.75
C LYS A 283 -11.28 -24.51 14.85
N LYS A 284 -10.16 -25.06 15.35
CA LYS A 284 -9.32 -24.38 16.37
C LYS A 284 -8.80 -23.02 15.88
N LEU A 285 -8.38 -22.93 14.62
CA LEU A 285 -7.95 -21.66 14.02
C LEU A 285 -9.10 -20.64 13.93
N ASN A 286 -10.31 -21.09 13.60
CA ASN A 286 -11.49 -20.24 13.53
C ASN A 286 -11.90 -19.71 14.92
N GLU A 287 -11.87 -20.57 15.93
CA GLU A 287 -12.12 -20.20 17.33
C GLU A 287 -11.09 -19.20 17.83
N LEU A 288 -9.80 -19.46 17.56
CA LEU A 288 -8.69 -18.56 17.92
C LEU A 288 -8.82 -17.19 17.23
N ALA A 289 -9.15 -17.16 15.94
CA ALA A 289 -9.37 -15.91 15.23
C ALA A 289 -10.57 -15.14 15.81
N THR A 290 -11.63 -15.84 16.20
CA THR A 290 -12.80 -15.23 16.84
C THR A 290 -12.46 -14.64 18.21
N SER A 291 -11.74 -15.37 19.06
CA SER A 291 -11.33 -14.87 20.38
C SER A 291 -10.42 -13.65 20.27
N LYS A 292 -9.45 -13.70 19.34
CA LYS A 292 -8.52 -12.59 19.11
C LYS A 292 -9.22 -11.36 18.57
N LEU A 293 -10.10 -11.50 17.57
CA LEU A 293 -10.89 -10.36 17.08
C LEU A 293 -11.75 -9.73 18.19
N ALA A 294 -12.39 -10.55 19.05
CA ALA A 294 -13.19 -10.05 20.16
C ALA A 294 -12.33 -9.27 21.18
N GLU A 295 -11.11 -9.76 21.46
CA GLU A 295 -10.13 -9.06 22.27
C GLU A 295 -9.73 -7.71 21.66
N ILE A 296 -9.36 -7.67 20.38
CA ILE A 296 -8.97 -6.45 19.67
C ILE A 296 -10.10 -5.41 19.73
N VAL A 297 -11.33 -5.82 19.40
CA VAL A 297 -12.52 -4.95 19.44
C VAL A 297 -12.75 -4.40 20.85
N ARG A 298 -12.66 -5.26 21.88
CA ARG A 298 -12.86 -4.83 23.28
C ARG A 298 -11.82 -3.81 23.70
N ARG A 299 -10.53 -4.10 23.50
CA ARG A 299 -9.42 -3.24 23.94
C ARG A 299 -9.43 -1.89 23.22
N SER A 300 -9.65 -1.90 21.91
CA SER A 300 -9.76 -0.68 21.11
C SER A 300 -10.97 0.17 21.51
N THR A 301 -12.14 -0.45 21.75
CA THR A 301 -13.35 0.28 22.20
C THR A 301 -13.18 0.87 23.60
N SER A 302 -12.43 0.22 24.49
CA SER A 302 -12.11 0.76 25.82
C SER A 302 -11.09 1.91 25.81
N GLY A 303 -10.49 2.23 24.66
CA GLY A 303 -9.44 3.23 24.56
C GLY A 303 -8.17 2.83 25.32
N GLU A 304 -7.87 1.53 25.37
CA GLU A 304 -6.65 1.04 26.01
C GLU A 304 -5.42 1.58 25.26
N LYS A 305 -4.41 2.03 26.03
CA LYS A 305 -3.22 2.65 25.45
C LYS A 305 -2.46 1.64 24.58
N GLY A 306 -2.15 2.00 23.33
CA GLY A 306 -1.51 1.12 22.34
C GLY A 306 -2.48 0.40 21.41
N TRP A 307 -3.79 0.60 21.57
CA TRP A 307 -4.85 0.00 20.74
C TRP A 307 -5.61 1.03 19.87
N ASP A 308 -4.97 2.17 19.62
CA ASP A 308 -5.46 3.34 18.88
C ASP A 308 -5.12 3.32 17.38
N GLY A 309 -4.42 2.28 16.90
CA GLY A 309 -4.00 2.14 15.51
C GLY A 309 -5.09 1.72 14.53
N TYR A 310 -6.27 1.32 15.01
CA TYR A 310 -7.36 0.82 14.18
C TYR A 310 -8.39 1.90 13.88
N SER A 311 -8.88 1.92 12.64
CA SER A 311 -9.99 2.79 12.28
C SER A 311 -11.30 2.31 12.92
N ALA A 312 -12.21 3.25 13.23
CA ALA A 312 -13.53 2.92 13.75
C ALA A 312 -14.32 1.97 12.81
N ALA A 313 -14.09 2.08 11.50
CA ALA A 313 -14.71 1.22 10.49
C ALA A 313 -14.21 -0.23 10.58
N GLU A 314 -12.90 -0.44 10.79
CA GLU A 314 -12.33 -1.78 10.96
C GLU A 314 -12.85 -2.48 12.22
N ILE A 315 -12.92 -1.74 13.33
CA ILE A 315 -13.46 -2.26 14.60
C ILE A 315 -14.94 -2.61 14.45
N ALA A 316 -15.73 -1.77 13.79
CA ALA A 316 -17.15 -2.05 13.51
C ALA A 316 -17.33 -3.30 12.63
N ALA A 317 -16.53 -3.44 11.57
CA ALA A 317 -16.59 -4.61 10.69
C ALA A 317 -16.19 -5.90 11.40
N ALA A 318 -15.15 -5.86 12.25
CA ALA A 318 -14.73 -6.99 13.08
C ALA A 318 -15.83 -7.41 14.06
N ARG A 319 -16.49 -6.45 14.71
CA ARG A 319 -17.63 -6.70 15.59
C ARG A 319 -18.79 -7.37 14.85
N GLU A 320 -19.18 -6.83 13.70
CA GLU A 320 -20.26 -7.40 12.89
C GLU A 320 -19.96 -8.85 12.47
N LEU A 321 -18.71 -9.14 12.10
CA LEU A 321 -18.28 -10.49 11.74
C LEU A 321 -18.40 -11.48 12.92
N ILE A 322 -18.12 -11.05 14.14
CA ILE A 322 -18.29 -11.87 15.36
C ILE A 322 -19.78 -12.07 15.66
N ASP A 323 -20.59 -11.01 15.57
CA ASP A 323 -22.02 -11.04 15.87
C ASP A 323 -22.80 -11.93 14.88
N LYS A 324 -22.36 -12.04 13.62
CA LYS A 324 -22.96 -12.96 12.63
C LYS A 324 -22.90 -14.44 13.05
N ASP A 325 -21.86 -14.84 13.77
CA ASP A 325 -21.74 -16.23 14.23
C ASP A 325 -22.62 -16.51 15.45
N THR A 326 -22.77 -15.55 16.36
CA THR A 326 -23.64 -15.70 17.54
C THR A 326 -25.11 -15.83 17.14
N GLN A 327 -25.54 -15.10 16.11
CA GLN A 327 -26.90 -15.19 15.57
C GLN A 327 -27.21 -16.53 14.89
N LYS A 328 -26.22 -17.20 14.28
CA LYS A 328 -26.39 -18.54 13.69
C LYS A 328 -26.58 -19.65 14.73
N ILE A 329 -26.09 -19.47 15.96
CA ILE A 329 -26.20 -20.46 17.05
C ILE A 329 -27.57 -20.37 17.76
N ALA A 330 -28.22 -19.20 17.72
CA ALA A 330 -29.50 -18.96 18.39
C ALA A 330 -30.75 -19.28 17.54
N ARG A 331 -30.58 -19.78 16.30
CA ARG A 331 -31.66 -20.22 15.39
C ARG A 331 -31.57 -21.72 15.17
#